data_AF-A0A7Y5R9B2-F1
#
_entry.id   AF-A0A7Y5R9B2-F1
#
_cell.length_a   1.000
_cell.length_b   1.000
_cell.length_c   1.000
_cell.angle_alpha   90.00
_cell.angle_beta   90.00
_cell.angle_gamma   90.00
#
_symmetry.space_group_name_H-M   'P 1'
#
loop_
_entity.id
_entity.type
_entity.pdbx_description
1 polymer ?
#
loop_
_entity_poly.entity_id
_entity_poly.type
_entity_poly.pdbx_seq_one_letter_code
_entity_poly.pdbx_strand_id
1 'polypeptide(L)'
;MPILFDQNISYRVLNLISTEFPDATHVRLIGLTDFNDYQIFMHARREDFEAIVTLDEDFSLLQLEHKAPPKIIWLRTGNCSTAILAQILLDNADLIRQFLNDETFDCLEIFK
;
A
#
# COMPACT_ATOMS: atom_id res chain seq x y z
N MET A 1 10.87 -0.62 6.02
CA MET A 1 10.28 0.03 4.84
C MET A 1 8.85 0.41 5.21
N PRO A 2 8.57 1.67 5.58
CA PRO A 2 7.25 2.10 6.01
C PRO A 2 6.25 2.02 4.84
N ILE A 3 5.18 1.23 5.03
CA ILE A 3 4.13 1.02 4.04
C ILE A 3 2.80 1.47 4.64
N LEU A 4 2.04 2.26 3.88
CA LEU A 4 0.74 2.76 4.29
C LEU A 4 -0.39 2.00 3.60
N PHE A 5 -1.28 1.40 4.39
CA PHE A 5 -2.50 0.78 3.88
C PHE A 5 -3.65 1.77 3.82
N ASP A 6 -4.30 1.80 2.66
CA ASP A 6 -5.47 2.61 2.33
C ASP A 6 -6.74 2.20 3.11
N GLN A 7 -7.75 3.08 3.14
CA GLN A 7 -9.00 2.94 3.89
C GLN A 7 -9.85 1.75 3.42
N ASN A 8 -9.78 1.42 2.13
CA ASN A 8 -10.51 0.31 1.53
C ASN A 8 -10.03 -1.08 2.00
N ILE A 9 -8.85 -1.15 2.61
CA ILE A 9 -8.31 -2.38 3.20
C ILE A 9 -8.66 -2.42 4.69
N SER A 10 -8.97 -3.60 5.22
CA SER A 10 -9.20 -3.74 6.65
C SER A 10 -7.88 -3.61 7.41
N TYR A 11 -7.78 -2.67 8.36
CA TYR A 11 -6.63 -2.53 9.27
C TYR A 11 -6.23 -3.83 10.00
N ARG A 12 -7.13 -4.82 10.10
CA ARG A 12 -6.84 -6.14 10.66
C ARG A 12 -5.80 -6.93 9.85
N VAL A 13 -5.55 -6.55 8.59
CA VAL A 13 -4.51 -7.17 7.74
C VAL A 13 -3.12 -7.05 8.38
N LEU A 14 -2.86 -5.93 9.07
CA LEU A 14 -1.57 -5.63 9.69
C LEU A 14 -1.14 -6.73 10.67
N ASN A 15 -2.08 -7.26 11.47
CA ASN A 15 -1.78 -8.32 12.43
C ASN A 15 -1.32 -9.62 11.73
N LEU A 16 -1.83 -9.89 10.53
CA LEU A 16 -1.53 -11.11 9.79
C LEU A 16 -0.19 -11.03 9.03
N ILE A 17 0.24 -9.82 8.67
CA ILE A 17 1.45 -9.60 7.86
C ILE A 17 2.63 -9.04 8.66
N SER A 18 2.43 -8.74 9.95
CA SER A 18 3.40 -8.05 10.82
C SER A 18 4.80 -8.67 10.85
N THR A 19 4.93 -9.99 10.69
CA THR A 19 6.24 -10.66 10.62
C THR A 19 7.04 -10.25 9.40
N GLU A 20 6.40 -10.14 8.23
CA GLU A 20 7.05 -9.81 6.96
C GLU A 20 7.12 -8.29 6.70
N PHE A 21 6.18 -7.53 7.26
CA PHE A 21 6.02 -6.08 7.12
C PHE A 21 5.82 -5.39 8.48
N PRO A 22 6.85 -5.35 9.35
CA PRO A 22 6.74 -4.81 10.70
C PRO A 22 6.48 -3.30 10.75
N ASP A 23 6.90 -2.55 9.72
CA ASP A 23 6.72 -1.10 9.62
C ASP A 23 5.42 -0.71 8.89
N ALA A 24 4.57 -1.68 8.56
CA ALA A 24 3.30 -1.41 7.91
C ALA A 24 2.33 -0.74 8.89
N THR A 25 1.67 0.32 8.43
CA THR A 25 0.59 0.98 9.16
C THR A 25 -0.61 1.16 8.26
N HIS A 26 -1.68 1.72 8.82
CA HIS A 26 -2.93 1.92 8.11
C HIS A 26 -3.44 3.32 8.41
N VAL A 27 -4.03 3.99 7.41
CA VAL A 27 -4.59 5.35 7.50
C VAL A 27 -5.44 5.57 8.76
N ARG A 28 -6.27 4.59 9.13
CA ARG A 28 -7.04 4.57 10.39
C ARG A 28 -6.20 4.71 11.65
N LEU A 29 -5.05 4.04 11.75
CA LEU A 29 -4.22 4.04 12.97
C LEU A 29 -3.46 5.36 13.15
N ILE A 30 -3.22 6.08 12.06
CA ILE A 30 -2.55 7.38 12.05
C ILE A 30 -3.52 8.57 11.89
N GLY A 31 -4.83 8.34 12.03
CA GLY A 31 -5.83 9.41 12.08
C GLY A 31 -6.18 10.06 10.73
N LEU A 32 -5.96 9.36 9.61
CA LEU A 32 -6.23 9.85 8.25
C LEU A 32 -7.56 9.34 7.67
N THR A 33 -8.52 8.92 8.49
CA THR A 33 -9.80 8.37 8.00
C THR A 33 -10.68 9.38 7.29
N ASP A 34 -10.49 10.67 7.54
CA ASP A 34 -11.26 11.74 6.89
C ASP A 34 -10.54 12.33 5.67
N PHE A 35 -9.37 11.78 5.32
CA PHE A 35 -8.55 12.26 4.21
C PHE A 35 -8.98 11.56 2.92
N ASN A 36 -8.99 12.30 1.81
CA ASN A 36 -9.13 11.73 0.48
C ASN A 36 -7.80 11.18 -0.05
N ASP A 37 -7.82 10.47 -1.18
CA ASP A 37 -6.65 9.80 -1.76
C ASP A 37 -5.48 10.75 -2.02
N TYR A 38 -5.76 11.96 -2.52
CA TYR A 38 -4.73 12.98 -2.72
C TYR A 38 -4.08 13.39 -1.39
N GLN A 39 -4.87 13.63 -0.36
CA GLN A 39 -4.36 14.00 0.97
C GLN A 39 -3.58 12.84 1.61
N ILE A 40 -4.03 11.59 1.44
CA ILE A 40 -3.31 10.39 1.89
C ILE A 40 -1.97 10.28 1.15
N PHE A 41 -1.96 10.45 -0.17
CA PHE A 41 -0.74 10.39 -1.00
C PHE A 41 0.27 11.46 -0.59
N MET A 42 -0.17 12.70 -0.43
CA MET A 42 0.71 13.81 -0.01
C MET A 42 1.19 13.65 1.43
N HIS A 43 0.37 13.10 2.32
CA HIS A 43 0.79 12.75 3.67
C HIS A 43 1.86 11.66 3.65
N ALA A 44 1.63 10.59 2.89
CA ALA A 44 2.57 9.49 2.75
C ALA A 44 3.93 9.98 2.24
N ARG A 45 3.94 10.87 1.24
CA ARG A 45 5.16 11.54 0.76
C ARG A 45 5.86 12.35 1.84
N ARG A 46 5.10 13.13 2.63
CA ARG A 46 5.66 14.01 3.65
C ARG A 46 6.30 13.25 4.82
N GLU A 47 5.73 12.09 5.15
CA GLU A 47 6.19 11.24 6.26
C GLU A 47 7.10 10.09 5.78
N ASP A 48 7.69 10.22 4.58
CA ASP A 48 8.66 9.28 4.01
C ASP A 48 8.17 7.81 3.92
N PHE A 49 6.87 7.61 3.68
CA PHE A 49 6.35 6.29 3.34
C PHE A 49 6.88 5.84 1.97
N GLU A 50 7.43 4.63 1.90
CA GLU A 50 7.99 4.10 0.66
C GLU A 50 6.89 3.66 -0.31
N ALA A 51 5.77 3.15 0.20
CA ALA A 51 4.65 2.75 -0.63
C ALA A 51 3.28 2.91 0.04
N ILE A 52 2.25 3.03 -0.80
CA ILE A 52 0.84 2.90 -0.44
C ILE A 52 0.30 1.59 -1.03
N VAL A 53 -0.39 0.79 -0.21
CA VAL A 53 -1.12 -0.40 -0.64
C VAL A 53 -2.60 -0.06 -0.74
N THR A 54 -3.21 -0.30 -1.89
CA THR A 54 -4.61 0.04 -2.18
C THR A 54 -5.30 -0.99 -3.06
N LEU A 55 -6.65 -0.99 -3.04
CA LEU A 55 -7.51 -1.67 -4.01
C LEU A 55 -8.03 -0.70 -5.09
N ASP A 56 -7.93 0.60 -4.87
CA ASP A 56 -8.52 1.65 -5.70
C ASP A 56 -7.55 2.14 -6.79
N GLU A 57 -8.11 2.41 -7.97
CA GLU A 57 -7.32 2.85 -9.14
C GLU A 57 -6.80 4.29 -9.02
N ASP A 58 -7.47 5.13 -8.23
CA ASP A 58 -7.20 6.56 -8.14
C ASP A 58 -5.78 6.87 -7.64
N PHE A 59 -5.20 6.05 -6.76
CA PHE A 59 -3.81 6.17 -6.35
C PHE A 59 -2.81 5.95 -7.49
N SER A 60 -3.12 5.07 -8.45
CA SER A 60 -2.27 4.86 -9.62
C SER A 60 -2.25 6.10 -10.53
N LEU A 61 -3.37 6.80 -10.65
CA LEU A 61 -3.47 8.08 -11.37
C LEU A 61 -2.69 9.18 -10.65
N LEU A 62 -2.83 9.27 -9.32
CA LEU A 62 -2.06 10.20 -8.49
C LEU A 62 -0.56 9.96 -8.60
N GLN A 63 -0.12 8.70 -8.64
CA GLN A 63 1.28 8.38 -8.89
C GLN A 63 1.73 8.86 -10.26
N LEU A 64 0.93 8.67 -11.32
CA LEU A 64 1.32 9.13 -12.66
C LEU A 64 1.49 10.65 -12.71
N GLU A 65 0.64 11.38 -11.97
CA GLU A 65 0.67 12.84 -11.89
C GLU A 65 1.83 13.36 -11.02
N HIS A 66 2.11 12.72 -9.88
CA HIS A 66 3.03 13.24 -8.88
C HIS A 66 4.37 12.50 -8.76
N LYS A 67 4.53 11.34 -9.43
CA LYS A 67 5.66 10.40 -9.34
C LYS A 67 5.91 9.81 -7.96
N ALA A 68 6.70 8.76 -7.85
CA ALA A 68 7.16 8.28 -6.55
C ALA A 68 8.16 9.28 -5.93
N PRO A 69 8.30 9.31 -4.58
CA PRO A 69 7.53 8.56 -3.58
C PRO A 69 6.17 9.21 -3.22
N PRO A 70 5.22 8.43 -2.64
CA PRO A 70 5.29 6.98 -2.42
C PRO A 70 5.06 6.17 -3.70
N LYS A 71 5.59 4.95 -3.74
CA LYS A 71 5.23 3.95 -4.76
C LYS A 71 3.83 3.39 -4.51
N ILE A 72 3.22 2.81 -5.53
CA ILE A 72 1.89 2.18 -5.40
C ILE A 72 2.01 0.67 -5.50
N ILE A 73 1.44 -0.04 -4.52
CA ILE A 73 1.20 -1.48 -4.58
C ILE A 73 -0.31 -1.65 -4.75
N TRP A 74 -0.72 -1.93 -5.98
CA TRP A 74 -2.13 -2.07 -6.33
C TRP A 74 -2.55 -3.54 -6.31
N LEU A 75 -3.41 -3.89 -5.36
CA LEU A 75 -3.95 -5.23 -5.24
C LEU A 75 -5.15 -5.39 -6.19
N ARG A 76 -4.91 -6.01 -7.35
CA ARG A 76 -5.90 -6.29 -8.40
C ARG A 76 -6.72 -7.55 -8.09
N THR A 77 -7.22 -7.65 -6.85
CA THR A 77 -7.87 -8.86 -6.32
C THR A 77 -9.39 -8.76 -6.28
N GLY A 78 -9.94 -7.55 -6.45
CA GLY A 78 -11.31 -7.23 -6.10
C GLY A 78 -11.59 -7.43 -4.60
N ASN A 79 -12.88 -7.44 -4.24
CA ASN A 79 -13.30 -7.69 -2.86
C ASN A 79 -12.96 -9.13 -2.45
N CYS A 80 -12.04 -9.26 -1.50
CA CYS A 80 -11.75 -10.54 -0.85
C CYS A 80 -11.56 -10.37 0.66
N SER A 81 -11.53 -11.48 1.38
CA SER A 81 -11.41 -11.43 2.84
C SER A 81 -10.03 -10.91 3.25
N THR A 82 -9.94 -10.34 4.44
CA THR A 82 -8.67 -9.90 5.03
C THR A 82 -7.62 -11.02 5.07
N ALA A 83 -8.05 -12.27 5.29
CA ALA A 83 -7.14 -13.41 5.27
C ALA A 83 -6.57 -13.70 3.87
N ILE A 84 -7.38 -13.55 2.83
CA ILE A 84 -6.92 -13.72 1.44
C ILE A 84 -5.96 -12.59 1.07
N LEU A 85 -6.28 -11.32 1.38
CA LEU A 85 -5.37 -10.20 1.14
C LEU A 85 -4.03 -10.38 1.84
N ALA A 86 -4.05 -10.82 3.11
CA ALA A 86 -2.83 -11.11 3.85
C ALA A 86 -2.01 -12.22 3.17
N GLN A 87 -2.64 -13.31 2.74
CA GLN A 87 -1.94 -14.38 2.05
C GLN A 87 -1.30 -13.90 0.74
N ILE A 88 -2.00 -13.09 -0.05
CA ILE A 88 -1.48 -12.51 -1.30
C ILE A 88 -0.25 -11.64 -1.02
N LEU A 89 -0.29 -10.81 0.02
CA LEU A 89 0.84 -9.98 0.43
C LEU A 89 2.03 -10.81 0.89
N LEU A 90 1.79 -11.88 1.64
CA LEU A 90 2.83 -12.79 2.14
C LEU A 90 3.47 -13.61 1.00
N ASP A 91 2.65 -14.14 0.08
CA ASP A 91 3.12 -14.91 -1.08
C ASP A 91 3.96 -14.05 -2.03
N ASN A 92 3.72 -12.73 -2.05
CA ASN A 92 4.44 -11.76 -2.88
C ASN A 92 5.44 -10.92 -2.07
N ALA A 93 5.79 -11.31 -0.84
CA ALA A 93 6.64 -10.48 0.02
C ALA A 93 8.00 -10.15 -0.62
N ASP A 94 8.65 -11.13 -1.24
CA ASP A 94 9.93 -10.91 -1.92
C ASP A 94 9.81 -10.03 -3.16
N LEU A 95 8.71 -10.17 -3.91
CA LEU A 95 8.42 -9.30 -5.05
C LEU A 95 8.21 -7.85 -4.60
N ILE A 96 7.45 -7.65 -3.52
CA ILE A 96 7.23 -6.32 -2.93
C ILE A 96 8.57 -5.72 -2.49
N ARG A 97 9.42 -6.47 -1.80
CA ARG A 97 10.76 -5.99 -1.39
C ARG A 97 11.63 -5.61 -2.57
N GLN A 98 11.64 -6.41 -3.63
CA GLN A 98 12.40 -6.09 -4.85
C GLN A 98 11.86 -4.81 -5.49
N PHE A 99 10.55 -4.67 -5.59
CA PHE A 99 9.90 -3.48 -6.13
C PHE A 99 10.23 -2.22 -5.31
N LEU A 100 10.21 -2.29 -3.98
CA LEU A 100 10.55 -1.14 -3.13
C LEU A 100 12.00 -0.67 -3.34
N ASN A 101 12.92 -1.58 -3.62
CA ASN A 101 14.32 -1.27 -3.91
C ASN A 101 14.62 -0.91 -5.37
N ASP A 102 13.67 -1.08 -6.29
CA ASP A 102 13.85 -0.77 -7.72
C ASP A 102 13.54 0.70 -8.03
N GLU A 103 14.44 1.43 -8.68
CA GLU A 103 14.21 2.85 -9.03
C GLU A 103 13.48 3.05 -10.38
N THR A 104 13.14 1.96 -11.07
CA THR A 104 12.58 1.97 -12.41
C THR A 104 11.04 2.05 -12.39
N PHE A 105 10.43 1.36 -11.43
CA PHE A 105 8.98 1.20 -11.36
C PHE A 105 8.37 1.93 -10.17
N ASP A 106 7.31 2.69 -10.46
CA ASP A 106 6.55 3.45 -9.47
C ASP A 106 5.23 2.77 -9.06
N CYS A 107 4.81 1.71 -9.79
CA CYS A 107 3.59 0.94 -9.51
C CYS A 107 3.85 -0.56 -9.67
N LEU A 108 3.39 -1.36 -8.71
CA LEU A 108 3.36 -2.81 -8.74
C LEU A 108 1.90 -3.28 -8.68
N GLU A 109 1.47 -4.00 -9.70
CA GLU A 109 0.15 -4.65 -9.72
C GLU A 109 0.28 -6.12 -9.27
N ILE A 110 -0.50 -6.51 -8.26
CA ILE A 110 -0.54 -7.88 -7.75
C ILE A 110 -1.93 -8.45 -8.02
N PHE A 111 -1.98 -9.53 -8.81
CA PHE A 111 -3.20 -10.23 -9.15
C PHE A 111 -3.40 -11.45 -8.24
N LYS A 112 -4.65 -11.90 -8.13
CA LYS A 112 -5.02 -13.16 -7.47
C LYS A 112 -4.96 -14.33 -8.44
#